data_AF-A0A6H5H9X8-F1
#
_entry.id   AF-A0A6H5H9X8-F1
#
_cell.length_a   1.000
_cell.length_b   1.000
_cell.length_c   1.000
_cell.angle_alpha   90.00
_cell.angle_beta   90.00
_cell.angle_gamma   90.00
#
_symmetry.space_group_name_H-M   'P 1'
#
loop_
_entity.id
_entity.type
_entity.pdbx_description
1 polymer ?
#
loop_
_entity_poly.entity_id
_entity_poly.type
_entity_poly.pdbx_seq_one_letter_code
_entity_poly.pdbx_strand_id
1 'polypeptide(L)'
;MTNTWLILQFSSCSQALVYCNESLVSGRLDALVGNLVPTADCYPDRAFLFAFLLASRLFIKPHDLLGQISSRCQVQMQDSHKTETDELCGSAECMAQQLTHIELERLSYIGAEEFVQTFAIQTPLLDPSYKDPRITTNYEVYLEWSTRLKRLVITDIVRHIKSKKQRVRIVEYWVDTAKECFNIGNFNSLMAIIAGLNTVPVSRLKRTWCKSEVTEQFTILDNQMSSLENYASYKALLRAAAARFNKDDKRLCIVIPVFTLLAKEIHNLCDQCLQKLPNGHINFEKFWQLAKHMTEFITWKQIHCPFPKTAKVITYLQATPVLNDEGALLASFDCEPPQTDYEKDLYEKLL
;
A
#
# COMPACT_ATOMS: atom_id res chain seq x y z
N MET A 1 -8.99 -45.64 30.97
CA MET A 1 -8.63 -44.42 31.73
C MET A 1 -9.59 -43.34 31.32
N THR A 2 -10.50 -43.01 32.22
CA THR A 2 -11.63 -42.10 32.03
C THR A 2 -11.15 -40.66 32.02
N ASN A 3 -11.22 -39.99 30.87
CA ASN A 3 -11.03 -38.53 30.79
C ASN A 3 -12.35 -37.86 31.13
N THR A 4 -12.42 -37.39 32.37
CA THR A 4 -13.53 -36.65 32.95
C THR A 4 -13.61 -35.27 32.29
N TRP A 5 -14.64 -35.04 31.48
CA TRP A 5 -15.00 -33.73 30.98
C TRP A 5 -15.53 -32.89 32.16
N LEU A 6 -14.71 -31.97 32.66
CA LEU A 6 -15.17 -30.96 33.62
C LEU A 6 -15.97 -29.89 32.85
N ILE A 7 -17.28 -30.11 32.76
CA ILE A 7 -18.23 -29.08 32.34
C ILE A 7 -18.36 -28.10 33.51
N LEU A 8 -17.62 -27.00 33.46
CA LEU A 8 -17.90 -25.84 34.29
C LEU A 8 -19.16 -25.17 33.72
N GLN A 9 -20.29 -25.40 34.39
CA GLN A 9 -21.54 -24.69 34.14
C GLN A 9 -21.36 -23.21 34.49
N PHE A 10 -21.33 -22.35 33.48
CA PHE A 10 -21.75 -20.95 33.59
C PHE A 10 -22.77 -20.65 32.48
N SER A 11 -23.78 -19.88 32.87
CA SER A 11 -25.03 -19.60 32.16
C SER A 11 -24.85 -18.88 30.81
N SER A 12 -25.73 -19.26 29.87
CA SER A 12 -26.27 -18.52 28.71
C SER A 12 -25.31 -18.05 27.59
N CYS A 13 -25.41 -18.74 26.45
CA CYS A 13 -25.27 -18.21 25.07
C CYS A 13 -23.89 -17.69 24.59
N SER A 14 -22.80 -18.48 24.57
CA SER A 14 -21.51 -17.99 24.02
C SER A 14 -20.35 -19.00 23.81
N GLN A 15 -20.52 -20.14 23.12
CA GLN A 15 -19.32 -20.87 22.62
C GLN A 15 -19.46 -21.26 21.16
N ALA A 16 -19.02 -20.35 20.28
CA ALA A 16 -18.97 -20.56 18.84
C ALA A 16 -17.62 -21.17 18.37
N LEU A 17 -16.59 -21.11 19.23
CA LEU A 17 -15.24 -21.65 19.05
C LEU A 17 -14.83 -22.47 20.27
N VAL A 18 -14.09 -23.57 20.07
CA VAL A 18 -13.65 -24.51 21.10
C VAL A 18 -12.13 -24.61 21.06
N TYR A 19 -11.49 -24.33 22.20
CA TYR A 19 -10.04 -24.35 22.37
C TYR A 19 -9.61 -25.47 23.33
N CYS A 20 -8.45 -26.08 23.07
CA CYS A 20 -7.79 -27.05 23.95
C CYS A 20 -6.30 -26.71 24.00
N ASN A 21 -5.74 -26.54 25.21
CA ASN A 21 -4.36 -26.11 25.41
C ASN A 21 -3.98 -24.89 24.53
N GLU A 22 -4.82 -23.84 24.59
CA GLU A 22 -4.68 -22.60 23.81
C GLU A 22 -4.77 -22.77 22.28
N SER A 23 -4.96 -23.99 21.77
CA SER A 23 -5.11 -24.26 20.35
C SER A 23 -6.59 -24.35 19.98
N LEU A 24 -6.99 -23.68 18.89
CA LEU A 24 -8.34 -23.79 18.34
C LEU A 24 -8.54 -25.19 17.77
N VAL A 25 -9.49 -25.95 18.32
CA VAL A 25 -9.76 -27.34 17.91
C VAL A 25 -10.98 -27.45 17.02
N SER A 26 -12.03 -26.67 17.29
CA SER A 26 -13.25 -26.69 16.49
C SER A 26 -14.06 -25.40 16.63
N GLY A 27 -15.03 -25.20 15.74
CA GLY A 27 -15.91 -24.06 15.76
C GLY A 27 -16.98 -24.16 14.67
N ARG A 28 -18.04 -23.37 14.79
CA ARG A 28 -19.02 -23.23 13.70
C ARG A 28 -18.40 -22.44 12.55
N LEU A 29 -18.85 -22.69 11.32
CA LEU A 29 -18.29 -22.05 10.13
C LEU A 29 -18.33 -20.51 10.24
N ASP A 30 -19.46 -19.94 10.65
CA ASP A 30 -19.64 -18.49 10.86
C ASP A 30 -18.71 -17.92 11.94
N ALA A 31 -18.36 -18.73 12.94
CA ALA A 31 -17.44 -18.35 14.01
C ALA A 31 -15.98 -18.41 13.56
N LEU A 32 -15.61 -19.45 12.81
CA LEU A 32 -14.29 -19.60 12.21
C LEU A 32 -14.04 -18.51 11.15
N VAL A 33 -15.06 -18.18 10.35
CA VAL A 33 -15.03 -17.01 9.44
C VAL A 33 -14.89 -15.71 10.23
N GLY A 34 -15.59 -15.58 11.36
CA GLY A 34 -15.41 -14.43 12.26
C GLY A 34 -13.99 -14.30 12.78
N ASN A 35 -13.34 -15.43 13.08
CA ASN A 35 -11.95 -15.47 13.57
C ASN A 35 -10.92 -15.12 12.49
N LEU A 36 -11.30 -15.06 11.20
CA LEU A 36 -10.43 -14.51 10.15
C LEU A 36 -10.33 -12.98 10.19
N VAL A 37 -11.32 -12.32 10.79
CA VAL A 37 -11.39 -10.86 10.86
C VAL A 37 -10.57 -10.40 12.08
N PRO A 38 -9.49 -9.64 11.89
CA PRO A 38 -8.72 -9.14 13.03
C PRO A 38 -9.56 -8.27 13.95
N THR A 39 -9.31 -8.38 15.25
CA THR A 39 -9.90 -7.50 16.27
C THR A 39 -8.78 -6.75 17.00
N ALA A 40 -9.13 -5.73 17.79
CA ALA A 40 -8.15 -4.95 18.55
C ALA A 40 -7.29 -5.82 19.50
N ASP A 41 -7.86 -6.90 20.02
CA ASP A 41 -7.24 -7.74 21.06
C ASP A 41 -6.81 -9.13 20.54
N CYS A 42 -7.24 -9.53 19.34
CA CYS A 42 -6.97 -10.85 18.79
C CYS A 42 -6.73 -10.80 17.28
N TYR A 43 -5.54 -11.25 16.88
CA TYR A 43 -5.18 -11.49 15.48
C TYR A 43 -5.11 -12.99 15.23
N PRO A 44 -5.71 -13.50 14.15
CA PRO A 44 -5.57 -14.90 13.78
C PRO A 44 -4.10 -15.23 13.51
N ASP A 45 -3.62 -16.31 14.12
CA ASP A 45 -2.25 -16.76 13.87
C ASP A 45 -2.08 -17.29 12.44
N ARG A 46 -0.82 -17.34 11.97
CA ARG A 46 -0.51 -17.76 10.60
C ARG A 46 -0.89 -19.21 10.30
N ALA A 47 -0.82 -20.11 11.29
CA ALA A 47 -1.15 -21.51 11.11
C ALA A 47 -2.66 -21.70 10.93
N PHE A 48 -3.48 -20.99 11.71
CA PHE A 48 -4.93 -20.93 11.53
C PHE A 48 -5.29 -20.33 10.16
N LEU A 49 -4.73 -19.18 9.80
CA LEU A 49 -4.99 -18.52 8.51
C LEU A 49 -4.71 -19.50 7.35
N PHE A 50 -3.55 -20.15 7.37
CA PHE A 50 -3.18 -21.12 6.35
C PHE A 50 -4.16 -22.31 6.33
N ALA A 51 -4.37 -22.96 7.47
CA ALA A 51 -5.21 -24.15 7.56
C ALA A 51 -6.66 -23.87 7.15
N PHE A 52 -7.24 -22.77 7.63
CA PHE A 52 -8.61 -22.40 7.34
C PHE A 52 -8.76 -21.91 5.89
N LEU A 53 -7.88 -21.05 5.37
CA LEU A 53 -7.99 -20.60 3.97
C LEU A 53 -7.77 -21.75 2.97
N LEU A 54 -6.95 -22.75 3.33
CA LEU A 54 -6.78 -23.97 2.55
C LEU A 54 -8.07 -24.81 2.54
N ALA A 55 -8.57 -25.16 3.73
CA ALA A 55 -9.64 -26.15 3.90
C ALA A 55 -11.07 -25.57 3.79
N SER A 56 -11.28 -24.28 4.04
CA SER A 56 -12.60 -23.63 3.99
C SER A 56 -13.26 -23.72 2.62
N ARG A 57 -12.49 -23.90 1.54
CA ARG A 57 -12.99 -24.17 0.18
C ARG A 57 -13.90 -25.39 0.09
N LEU A 58 -13.82 -26.31 1.06
CA LEU A 58 -14.70 -27.47 1.16
C LEU A 58 -16.08 -27.14 1.76
N PHE A 59 -16.21 -26.00 2.43
CA PHE A 59 -17.38 -25.63 3.23
C PHE A 59 -18.02 -24.30 2.80
N ILE A 60 -17.28 -23.42 2.13
CA ILE A 60 -17.74 -22.12 1.66
C ILE A 60 -17.04 -21.75 0.35
N LYS A 61 -17.78 -21.20 -0.61
CA LYS A 61 -17.18 -20.73 -1.87
C LYS A 61 -16.28 -19.52 -1.58
N PRO A 62 -15.14 -19.36 -2.28
CA PRO A 62 -14.22 -18.26 -2.03
C PRO A 62 -14.85 -16.86 -2.07
N HIS A 63 -15.81 -16.62 -2.98
CA HIS A 63 -16.51 -15.32 -3.07
C HIS A 63 -17.50 -15.10 -1.92
N ASP A 64 -18.18 -16.14 -1.46
CA ASP A 64 -19.10 -16.05 -0.31
C ASP A 64 -18.31 -15.79 0.98
N LEU A 65 -17.15 -16.45 1.14
CA LEU A 65 -16.23 -16.22 2.24
C LEU A 65 -15.74 -14.77 2.25
N LEU A 66 -15.30 -14.28 1.08
CA LEU A 66 -14.85 -12.90 0.92
C LEU A 66 -15.97 -11.90 1.24
N GLY A 67 -17.19 -12.15 0.78
CA GLY A 67 -18.36 -11.32 1.09
C GLY A 67 -18.65 -11.25 2.59
N GLN A 68 -18.59 -12.39 3.29
CA GLN A 68 -18.78 -12.44 4.74
C GLN A 68 -17.68 -11.69 5.51
N ILE A 69 -16.41 -11.87 5.14
CA ILE A 69 -15.29 -11.14 5.75
C ILE A 69 -15.46 -9.63 5.51
N SER A 70 -15.75 -9.23 4.26
CA SER A 70 -15.93 -7.83 3.88
C SER A 70 -17.05 -7.15 4.66
N SER A 71 -18.22 -7.80 4.78
CA SER A 71 -19.35 -7.27 5.57
C SER A 71 -18.99 -7.08 7.05
N ARG A 72 -18.24 -8.01 7.63
CA ARG A 72 -17.80 -7.93 9.04
C ARG A 72 -16.75 -6.85 9.26
N CYS A 73 -15.82 -6.67 8.32
CA CYS A 73 -14.88 -5.55 8.34
C CYS A 73 -15.60 -4.20 8.23
N GLN A 74 -16.64 -4.09 7.39
CA GLN A 74 -17.45 -2.87 7.27
C GLN A 74 -18.18 -2.52 8.57
N VAL A 75 -18.77 -3.51 9.25
CA VAL A 75 -19.41 -3.31 10.56
C VAL A 75 -18.38 -2.91 11.62
N GLN A 76 -17.20 -3.53 11.62
CA GLN A 76 -16.11 -3.11 12.51
C GLN A 76 -15.64 -1.68 12.25
N MET A 77 -15.62 -1.21 11.00
CA MET A 77 -15.26 0.18 10.68
C MET A 77 -16.24 1.20 11.26
N GLN A 78 -17.50 0.82 11.47
CA GLN A 78 -18.51 1.67 12.11
C GLN A 78 -18.32 1.75 13.64
N ASP A 79 -17.80 0.69 14.26
CA ASP A 79 -17.53 0.62 15.72
C ASP A 79 -16.10 1.01 16.13
N SER A 80 -15.13 1.00 15.20
CA SER A 80 -13.72 1.24 15.48
C SER A 80 -13.39 2.72 15.62
N HIS A 81 -13.82 3.31 16.74
CA HIS A 81 -13.42 4.65 17.18
C HIS A 81 -12.05 4.68 17.90
N LYS A 82 -11.19 3.66 17.81
CA LYS A 82 -10.12 3.46 18.82
C LYS A 82 -8.74 2.98 18.38
N THR A 83 -8.36 3.07 17.10
CA THR A 83 -6.93 2.85 16.76
C THR A 83 -6.46 3.98 15.88
N GLU A 84 -5.91 5.01 16.53
CA GLU A 84 -5.27 6.13 15.86
C GLU A 84 -3.95 5.62 15.25
N THR A 85 -3.70 5.93 13.97
CA THR A 85 -2.53 5.42 13.22
C THR A 85 -1.20 5.79 13.88
N ASP A 86 -1.16 6.94 14.54
CA ASP A 86 0.00 7.46 15.26
C ASP A 86 0.13 6.87 16.69
N GLU A 87 -0.95 6.43 17.31
CA GLU A 87 -0.89 5.62 18.55
C GLU A 87 -0.34 4.22 18.28
N LEU A 88 -0.65 3.63 17.11
CA LEU A 88 -0.13 2.31 16.72
C LEU A 88 1.37 2.36 16.39
N CYS A 89 1.82 3.46 15.80
CA CYS A 89 3.19 3.66 15.37
C CYS A 89 3.70 5.00 15.91
N GLY A 90 4.33 4.95 17.09
CA GLY A 90 4.61 6.14 17.91
C GLY A 90 5.45 7.25 17.28
N SER A 91 6.11 7.03 16.13
CA SER A 91 6.76 8.08 15.35
C SER A 91 6.58 7.90 13.84
N ALA A 92 6.59 9.02 13.11
CA ALA A 92 6.59 9.05 11.65
C ALA A 92 7.80 8.34 11.04
N GLU A 93 8.95 8.40 11.72
CA GLU A 93 10.15 7.65 11.36
C GLU A 93 9.89 6.14 11.38
N CYS A 94 9.32 5.62 12.47
CA CYS A 94 8.97 4.21 12.57
C CYS A 94 7.99 3.79 11.45
N MET A 95 7.03 4.66 11.12
CA MET A 95 6.07 4.39 10.03
C MET A 95 6.77 4.29 8.69
N ALA A 96 7.65 5.25 8.36
CA ALA A 96 8.43 5.22 7.12
C ALA A 96 9.33 3.98 7.03
N GLN A 97 9.91 3.53 8.15
CA GLN A 97 10.67 2.29 8.23
C GLN A 97 9.78 1.05 7.93
N GLN A 98 8.57 0.99 8.47
CA GLN A 98 7.64 -0.12 8.19
C GLN A 98 7.14 -0.13 6.74
N LEU A 99 6.86 1.05 6.16
CA LEU A 99 6.56 1.18 4.74
C LEU A 99 7.73 0.67 3.89
N THR A 100 8.96 1.02 4.26
CA THR A 100 10.17 0.58 3.59
C THR A 100 10.36 -0.95 3.64
N HIS A 101 10.01 -1.61 4.75
CA HIS A 101 9.96 -3.08 4.82
C HIS A 101 9.01 -3.67 3.79
N ILE A 102 7.79 -3.13 3.68
CA ILE A 102 6.77 -3.63 2.74
C ILE A 102 7.22 -3.41 1.29
N GLU A 103 7.77 -2.24 0.98
CA GLU A 103 8.26 -1.91 -0.36
C GLU A 103 9.38 -2.86 -0.79
N LEU A 104 10.42 -3.06 0.05
CA LEU A 104 11.54 -3.94 -0.27
C LEU A 104 11.12 -5.41 -0.37
N GLU A 105 10.21 -5.87 0.51
CA GLU A 105 9.66 -7.22 0.45
C GLU A 105 8.95 -7.44 -0.89
N ARG A 106 8.05 -6.54 -1.30
CA ARG A 106 7.30 -6.67 -2.56
C ARG A 106 8.19 -6.54 -3.79
N LEU A 107 9.13 -5.58 -3.79
CA LEU A 107 10.10 -5.42 -4.87
C LEU A 107 10.95 -6.67 -5.07
N SER A 108 11.31 -7.37 -3.98
CA SER A 108 12.14 -8.57 -4.05
C SER A 108 11.56 -9.65 -4.97
N TYR A 109 10.22 -9.73 -5.06
CA TYR A 109 9.50 -10.69 -5.90
C TYR A 109 9.44 -10.31 -7.38
N ILE A 110 9.66 -9.04 -7.75
CA ILE A 110 9.50 -8.59 -9.13
C ILE A 110 10.71 -9.00 -9.97
N GLY A 111 10.48 -9.82 -10.99
CA GLY A 111 11.48 -10.20 -11.99
C GLY A 111 11.71 -9.14 -13.07
N ALA A 112 12.87 -9.19 -13.73
CA ALA A 112 13.17 -8.31 -14.88
C ALA A 112 12.25 -8.61 -16.07
N GLU A 113 11.92 -9.89 -16.24
CA GLU A 113 10.99 -10.43 -17.21
C GLU A 113 9.59 -9.82 -17.09
N GLU A 114 9.15 -9.45 -15.89
CA GLU A 114 7.80 -8.89 -15.68
C GLU A 114 7.65 -7.53 -16.36
N PHE A 115 8.70 -6.72 -16.40
CA PHE A 115 8.69 -5.45 -17.14
C PHE A 115 8.58 -5.67 -18.65
N VAL A 116 9.36 -6.62 -19.18
CA VAL A 116 9.34 -6.95 -20.61
C VAL A 116 7.99 -7.53 -21.01
N GLN A 117 7.41 -8.41 -20.18
CA GLN A 117 6.11 -9.00 -20.42
C GLN A 117 4.97 -7.99 -20.31
N THR A 118 5.02 -7.10 -19.30
CA THR A 118 4.04 -6.01 -19.17
C THR A 118 4.07 -5.11 -20.41
N PHE A 119 5.26 -4.71 -20.86
CA PHE A 119 5.43 -3.97 -22.10
C PHE A 119 4.90 -4.74 -23.32
N ALA A 120 5.23 -6.03 -23.42
CA ALA A 120 4.85 -6.85 -24.57
C ALA A 120 3.33 -6.99 -24.68
N ILE A 121 2.65 -7.24 -23.55
CA ILE A 121 1.20 -7.34 -23.45
C ILE A 121 0.54 -6.02 -23.89
N GLN A 122 1.06 -4.89 -23.41
CA GLN A 122 0.55 -3.55 -23.74
C GLN A 122 0.83 -3.10 -25.18
N THR A 123 1.74 -3.77 -25.90
CA THR A 123 2.13 -3.42 -27.27
C THR A 123 1.31 -4.22 -28.28
N PRO A 124 0.34 -3.62 -29.01
CA PRO A 124 -0.57 -4.38 -29.87
C PRO A 124 0.12 -5.05 -31.04
N LEU A 125 1.20 -4.46 -31.55
CA LEU A 125 1.91 -4.91 -32.75
C LEU A 125 2.85 -6.11 -32.51
N LEU A 126 3.11 -6.48 -31.26
CA LEU A 126 3.94 -7.63 -30.95
C LEU A 126 3.18 -8.94 -31.13
N ASP A 127 3.88 -9.93 -31.67
CA ASP A 127 3.36 -11.27 -31.87
C ASP A 127 2.81 -11.83 -30.54
N PRO A 128 1.55 -12.33 -30.51
CA PRO A 128 0.95 -12.88 -29.31
C PRO A 128 1.74 -14.02 -28.66
N SER A 129 2.56 -14.75 -29.43
CA SER A 129 3.41 -15.83 -28.90
C SER A 129 4.47 -15.36 -27.89
N TYR A 130 4.79 -14.06 -27.88
CA TYR A 130 5.73 -13.46 -26.92
C TYR A 130 5.05 -12.89 -25.65
N LYS A 131 3.71 -12.97 -25.56
CA LYS A 131 2.92 -12.40 -24.47
C LYS A 131 2.49 -13.50 -23.50
N ASP A 132 3.03 -13.47 -22.29
CA ASP A 132 2.61 -14.35 -21.19
C ASP A 132 2.11 -13.53 -19.99
N PRO A 133 0.78 -13.36 -19.83
CA PRO A 133 0.21 -12.59 -18.73
C PRO A 133 0.42 -13.22 -17.35
N ARG A 134 0.84 -14.48 -17.27
CA ARG A 134 1.11 -15.13 -15.97
C ARG A 134 2.40 -14.63 -15.32
N ILE A 135 3.24 -13.95 -16.10
CA ILE A 135 4.54 -13.46 -15.63
C ILE A 135 4.39 -12.11 -14.91
N THR A 136 3.33 -11.33 -15.14
CA THR A 136 3.23 -9.94 -14.64
C THR A 136 2.62 -9.78 -13.24
N THR A 137 2.35 -10.88 -12.53
CA THR A 137 1.57 -10.85 -11.29
C THR A 137 2.22 -10.02 -10.18
N ASN A 138 3.53 -10.12 -9.95
CA ASN A 138 4.15 -9.36 -8.85
C ASN A 138 4.25 -7.87 -9.20
N TYR A 139 4.51 -7.57 -10.47
CA TYR A 139 4.49 -6.21 -11.01
C TYR A 139 3.13 -5.53 -10.76
N GLU A 140 2.02 -6.22 -11.06
CA GLU A 140 0.66 -5.73 -10.83
C GLU A 140 0.35 -5.55 -9.33
N VAL A 141 0.66 -6.55 -8.51
CA VAL A 141 0.49 -6.49 -7.05
C VAL A 141 1.29 -5.33 -6.43
N TYR A 142 2.45 -5.01 -6.98
CA TYR A 142 3.25 -3.89 -6.51
C TYR A 142 2.67 -2.54 -6.94
N LEU A 143 2.08 -2.41 -8.14
CA LEU A 143 1.33 -1.21 -8.52
C LEU A 143 0.11 -0.97 -7.62
N GLU A 144 -0.58 -2.04 -7.24
CA GLU A 144 -1.70 -1.97 -6.30
C GLU A 144 -1.26 -1.48 -4.91
N TRP A 145 -0.02 -1.75 -4.50
CA TRP A 145 0.53 -1.27 -3.22
C TRP A 145 0.46 0.25 -3.10
N SER A 146 1.01 0.99 -4.07
CA SER A 146 1.03 2.45 -4.05
C SER A 146 -0.40 3.02 -4.05
N THR A 147 -1.30 2.37 -4.79
CA THR A 147 -2.73 2.73 -4.81
C THR A 147 -3.38 2.50 -3.44
N ARG A 148 -3.06 1.39 -2.78
CA ARG A 148 -3.55 1.09 -1.43
C ARG A 148 -3.03 2.10 -0.42
N LEU A 149 -1.73 2.38 -0.40
CA LEU A 149 -1.13 3.34 0.52
C LEU A 149 -1.76 4.73 0.34
N LYS A 150 -1.93 5.19 -0.90
CA LYS A 150 -2.66 6.42 -1.23
C LYS A 150 -4.06 6.43 -0.60
N ARG A 151 -4.84 5.36 -0.76
CA ARG A 151 -6.20 5.26 -0.19
C ARG A 151 -6.20 5.19 1.34
N LEU A 152 -5.20 4.57 1.95
CA LEU A 152 -5.05 4.53 3.40
C LEU A 152 -4.84 5.94 3.96
N VAL A 153 -3.94 6.72 3.38
CA VAL A 153 -3.69 8.13 3.78
C VAL A 153 -4.98 8.94 3.72
N ILE A 154 -5.72 8.83 2.62
CA ILE A 154 -7.01 9.53 2.45
C ILE A 154 -7.99 9.10 3.53
N THR A 155 -8.15 7.78 3.71
CA THR A 155 -9.11 7.19 4.65
C THR A 155 -8.81 7.58 6.09
N ASP A 156 -7.54 7.55 6.50
CA ASP A 156 -7.10 7.92 7.84
C ASP A 156 -7.43 9.38 8.16
N ILE A 157 -7.38 10.28 7.18
CA ILE A 157 -7.74 11.69 7.39
C ILE A 157 -9.26 11.86 7.45
N VAL A 158 -10.00 11.38 6.45
CA VAL A 158 -11.44 11.69 6.31
C VAL A 158 -12.34 10.90 7.25
N ARG A 159 -11.85 9.82 7.90
CA ARG A 159 -12.63 9.09 8.92
C ARG A 159 -12.91 9.91 10.18
N HIS A 160 -12.11 10.95 10.45
CA HIS A 160 -12.29 11.81 11.62
C HIS A 160 -13.31 12.93 11.35
N ILE A 161 -14.54 12.55 11.03
CA ILE A 161 -15.66 13.45 10.64
C ILE A 161 -15.85 14.60 11.63
N LYS A 162 -15.98 14.27 12.92
CA LYS A 162 -16.34 15.24 13.97
C LYS A 162 -15.15 16.05 14.52
N SER A 163 -13.91 15.59 14.33
CA SER A 163 -12.75 16.16 15.01
C SER A 163 -11.75 16.78 14.05
N LYS A 164 -11.85 18.10 13.86
CA LYS A 164 -10.83 18.87 13.13
C LYS A 164 -9.43 18.66 13.72
N LYS A 165 -9.32 18.67 15.06
CA LYS A 165 -8.03 18.53 15.76
C LYS A 165 -7.33 17.22 15.38
N GLN A 166 -8.08 16.11 15.34
CA GLN A 166 -7.50 14.83 14.92
C GLN A 166 -7.12 14.82 13.44
N ARG A 167 -7.95 15.39 12.55
CA ARG A 167 -7.58 15.50 11.14
C ARG A 167 -6.28 16.26 10.92
N VAL A 168 -6.08 17.38 11.63
CA VAL A 168 -4.83 18.15 11.57
C VAL A 168 -3.66 17.26 11.99
N ARG A 169 -3.73 16.64 13.17
CA ARG A 169 -2.68 15.74 13.69
C ARG A 169 -2.32 14.61 12.72
N ILE A 170 -3.31 13.98 12.08
CA ILE A 170 -3.09 12.91 11.11
C ILE A 170 -2.46 13.43 9.81
N VAL A 171 -2.85 14.62 9.34
CA VAL A 171 -2.18 15.27 8.20
C VAL A 171 -0.72 15.55 8.52
N GLU A 172 -0.43 16.12 9.69
CA GLU A 172 0.95 16.37 10.16
C GLU A 172 1.76 15.08 10.20
N TYR A 173 1.21 14.02 10.79
CA TYR A 173 1.85 12.71 10.87
C TYR A 173 2.20 12.12 9.49
N TRP A 174 1.30 12.23 8.50
CA TRP A 174 1.57 11.73 7.15
C TRP A 174 2.58 12.59 6.39
N VAL A 175 2.58 13.91 6.59
CA VAL A 175 3.59 14.81 6.01
C VAL A 175 4.98 14.54 6.60
N ASP A 176 5.07 14.27 7.90
CA ASP A 176 6.31 13.85 8.55
C ASP A 176 6.74 12.45 8.07
N THR A 177 5.79 11.53 7.91
CA THR A 177 6.09 10.19 7.36
C THR A 177 6.62 10.29 5.93
N ALA A 178 6.08 11.19 5.10
CA ALA A 178 6.58 11.48 3.76
C ALA A 178 8.01 12.03 3.79
N LYS A 179 8.31 12.95 4.72
CA LYS A 179 9.67 13.47 4.93
C LYS A 179 10.64 12.36 5.33
N GLU A 180 10.23 11.45 6.22
CA GLU A 180 11.09 10.32 6.61
C GLU A 180 11.26 9.31 5.47
N CYS A 181 10.23 9.10 4.63
CA CYS A 181 10.39 8.33 3.39
C CYS A 181 11.42 8.97 2.45
N PHE A 182 11.42 10.31 2.33
CA PHE A 182 12.44 11.05 1.57
C PHE A 182 13.85 10.81 2.15
N ASN A 183 14.01 10.94 3.48
CA ASN A 183 15.30 10.75 4.16
C ASN A 183 15.86 9.34 3.98
N ILE A 184 14.98 8.32 4.01
CA ILE A 184 15.34 6.91 3.81
C ILE A 184 15.72 6.62 2.35
N GLY A 185 15.22 7.40 1.38
CA GLY A 185 15.32 7.08 -0.05
C GLY A 185 14.15 6.21 -0.56
N ASN A 186 13.04 6.18 0.18
CA ASN A 186 11.80 5.54 -0.20
C ASN A 186 10.89 6.49 -1.00
N PHE A 187 11.25 6.73 -2.27
CA PHE A 187 10.53 7.67 -3.13
C PHE A 187 9.15 7.14 -3.56
N ASN A 188 8.95 5.82 -3.62
CA ASN A 188 7.65 5.24 -3.99
C ASN A 188 6.58 5.51 -2.94
N SER A 189 6.87 5.24 -1.66
CA SER A 189 5.95 5.55 -0.56
C SER A 189 5.75 7.06 -0.39
N LEU A 190 6.82 7.86 -0.51
CA LEU A 190 6.71 9.32 -0.55
C LEU A 190 5.72 9.78 -1.62
N MET A 191 5.86 9.31 -2.87
CA MET A 191 4.95 9.66 -3.96
C MET A 191 3.50 9.25 -3.65
N ALA A 192 3.28 8.05 -3.10
CA ALA A 192 1.94 7.59 -2.76
C ALA A 192 1.27 8.45 -1.65
N ILE A 193 2.05 8.87 -0.64
CA ILE A 193 1.55 9.75 0.43
C ILE A 193 1.21 11.14 -0.13
N ILE A 194 2.12 11.75 -0.89
CA ILE A 194 1.89 13.05 -1.53
C ILE A 194 0.69 12.99 -2.47
N ALA A 195 0.56 11.93 -3.27
CA ALA A 195 -0.60 11.72 -4.13
C ALA A 195 -1.90 11.61 -3.32
N GLY A 196 -1.89 10.97 -2.15
CA GLY A 196 -3.03 10.87 -1.25
C GLY A 196 -3.46 12.23 -0.72
N LEU A 197 -2.50 13.02 -0.21
CA LEU A 197 -2.73 14.36 0.33
C LEU A 197 -3.22 15.36 -0.73
N ASN A 198 -2.80 15.19 -1.98
CA ASN A 198 -3.24 16.02 -3.11
C ASN A 198 -4.62 15.65 -3.67
N THR A 199 -5.18 14.49 -3.32
CA THR A 199 -6.51 14.10 -3.83
C THR A 199 -7.60 15.05 -3.37
N VAL A 200 -8.67 15.18 -4.18
CA VAL A 200 -9.79 16.09 -3.90
C VAL A 200 -10.37 15.89 -2.49
N PRO A 201 -10.65 14.68 -1.98
CA PRO A 201 -11.19 14.49 -0.63
C PRO A 201 -10.32 15.09 0.50
N VAL A 202 -9.01 15.24 0.28
CA VAL A 202 -8.10 15.79 1.30
C VAL A 202 -7.80 17.26 1.03
N SER A 203 -7.43 17.63 -0.20
CA SER A 203 -6.98 18.98 -0.56
C SER A 203 -8.09 20.04 -0.46
N ARG A 204 -9.35 19.62 -0.45
CA ARG A 204 -10.51 20.50 -0.25
C ARG A 204 -10.76 20.90 1.20
N LEU A 205 -10.19 20.18 2.18
CA LEU A 205 -10.42 20.42 3.61
C LEU A 205 -9.69 21.69 4.11
N LYS A 206 -10.11 22.87 3.63
CA LYS A 206 -9.40 24.14 3.84
C LYS A 206 -9.24 24.51 5.32
N ARG A 207 -10.17 24.11 6.19
CA ARG A 207 -10.06 24.36 7.63
C ARG A 207 -9.03 23.43 8.27
N THR A 208 -8.89 22.21 7.76
CA THR A 208 -7.86 21.26 8.20
C THR A 208 -6.47 21.73 7.75
N TRP A 209 -6.35 22.20 6.50
CA TRP A 209 -5.10 22.76 5.93
C TRP A 209 -4.79 24.21 6.33
N CYS A 210 -5.37 24.76 7.40
CA CYS A 210 -5.04 26.10 7.86
C CYS A 210 -3.51 26.29 7.96
N LYS A 211 -3.01 27.46 7.55
CA LYS A 211 -1.56 27.76 7.48
C LYS A 211 -0.85 27.31 8.75
N SER A 212 0.03 26.32 8.59
CA SER A 212 0.88 25.72 9.62
C SER A 212 2.25 25.40 9.01
N GLU A 213 3.24 25.12 9.84
CA GLU A 213 4.57 24.66 9.43
C GLU A 213 4.49 23.42 8.51
N VAL A 214 3.53 22.53 8.80
CA VAL A 214 3.26 21.32 8.01
C VAL A 214 2.78 21.62 6.59
N THR A 215 2.00 22.70 6.38
CA THR A 215 1.59 23.10 5.02
C THR A 215 2.79 23.50 4.16
N GLU A 216 3.79 24.16 4.76
CA GLU A 216 5.03 24.54 4.07
C GLU A 216 5.90 23.32 3.77
N GLN A 217 6.08 22.43 4.75
CA GLN A 217 6.80 21.16 4.56
C GLN A 217 6.16 20.30 3.46
N PHE A 218 4.84 20.19 3.45
CA PHE A 218 4.10 19.51 2.39
C PHE A 218 4.38 20.12 1.02
N THR A 219 4.33 21.46 0.91
CA THR A 219 4.60 22.17 -0.36
C THR A 219 6.01 21.90 -0.88
N ILE A 220 7.00 21.82 0.01
CA ILE A 220 8.38 21.48 -0.37
C ILE A 220 8.46 20.05 -0.93
N LEU A 221 7.87 19.07 -0.23
CA LEU A 221 7.85 17.67 -0.67
C LEU A 221 7.07 17.49 -1.97
N ASP A 222 5.95 18.19 -2.13
CA ASP A 222 5.14 18.17 -3.36
C ASP A 222 5.93 18.71 -4.56
N ASN A 223 6.63 19.84 -4.39
CA ASN A 223 7.50 20.39 -5.42
C ASN A 223 8.66 19.45 -5.81
N GLN A 224 9.21 18.71 -4.85
CA GLN A 224 10.25 17.71 -5.10
C GLN A 224 9.74 16.53 -5.94
N MET A 225 8.46 16.16 -5.77
CA MET A 225 7.80 15.05 -6.48
C MET A 225 6.98 15.51 -7.70
N SER A 226 7.05 16.79 -8.03
CA SER A 226 6.26 17.41 -9.09
C SER A 226 6.49 16.77 -10.47
N SER A 227 5.43 16.69 -11.27
CA SER A 227 5.49 16.25 -12.67
C SER A 227 6.06 17.29 -13.63
N LEU A 228 6.35 18.51 -13.14
CA LEU A 228 6.96 19.58 -13.94
C LEU A 228 8.28 19.11 -14.58
N GLU A 229 8.53 19.59 -15.80
CA GLU A 229 9.72 19.26 -16.58
C GLU A 229 10.00 17.74 -16.66
N ASN A 230 8.94 16.93 -16.75
CA ASN A 230 9.04 15.47 -16.78
C ASN A 230 9.76 14.89 -15.54
N TYR A 231 9.32 15.36 -14.36
CA TYR A 231 9.81 14.93 -13.04
C TYR A 231 11.29 15.27 -12.81
N ALA A 232 11.73 16.45 -13.25
CA ALA A 232 13.14 16.85 -13.19
C ALA A 232 13.71 16.84 -11.75
N SER A 233 12.97 17.41 -10.79
CA SER A 233 13.34 17.44 -9.36
C SER A 233 13.52 16.02 -8.79
N TYR A 234 12.52 15.17 -8.95
CA TYR A 234 12.59 13.76 -8.54
C TYR A 234 13.77 13.03 -9.18
N LYS A 235 14.01 13.22 -10.49
CA LYS A 235 15.13 12.56 -11.18
C LYS A 235 16.49 13.02 -10.64
N ALA A 236 16.64 14.28 -10.26
CA ALA A 236 17.86 14.77 -9.62
C ALA A 236 18.07 14.12 -8.24
N LEU A 237 17.00 14.02 -7.44
CA LEU A 237 17.02 13.38 -6.12
C LEU A 237 17.35 11.89 -6.22
N LEU A 238 16.72 11.17 -7.15
CA LEU A 238 16.98 9.75 -7.39
C LEU A 238 18.44 9.53 -7.78
N ARG A 239 19.00 10.34 -8.70
CA ARG A 239 20.42 10.26 -9.07
C ARG A 239 21.35 10.53 -7.89
N ALA A 240 21.02 11.51 -7.04
CA ALA A 240 21.81 11.79 -5.84
C ALA A 240 21.76 10.63 -4.85
N ALA A 241 20.61 9.98 -4.66
CA ALA A 241 20.46 8.79 -3.83
C ALA A 241 21.24 7.60 -4.41
N ALA A 242 21.09 7.32 -5.71
CA ALA A 242 21.83 6.28 -6.42
C ALA A 242 23.35 6.50 -6.38
N ALA A 243 23.83 7.74 -6.43
CA ALA A 243 25.27 8.05 -6.35
C ALA A 243 25.88 7.83 -4.95
N ARG A 244 25.04 7.81 -3.90
CA ARG A 244 25.44 7.47 -2.53
C ARG A 244 25.43 5.96 -2.29
N PHE A 245 24.72 5.22 -3.14
CA PHE A 245 24.67 3.77 -3.10
C PHE A 245 26.09 3.19 -3.22
N ASN A 246 26.47 2.30 -2.28
CA ASN A 246 27.76 1.61 -2.21
C ASN A 246 29.02 2.46 -1.92
N LYS A 247 28.92 3.70 -1.44
CA LYS A 247 30.13 4.49 -1.14
C LYS A 247 30.85 4.15 0.17
N ASP A 248 30.16 3.92 1.30
CA ASP A 248 30.85 3.61 2.57
C ASP A 248 30.07 2.69 3.54
N ASP A 249 28.73 2.62 3.47
CA ASP A 249 27.93 1.70 4.28
C ASP A 249 26.84 1.01 3.43
N LYS A 250 27.08 -0.26 3.08
CA LYS A 250 26.16 -1.09 2.29
C LYS A 250 24.82 -1.34 3.00
N ARG A 251 24.72 -1.09 4.31
CA ARG A 251 23.51 -1.36 5.10
C ARG A 251 22.57 -0.17 5.20
N LEU A 252 23.01 1.05 4.85
CA LEU A 252 22.25 2.27 5.08
C LEU A 252 21.69 2.94 3.82
N CYS A 253 22.07 2.50 2.62
CA CYS A 253 21.65 3.17 1.39
C CYS A 253 20.48 2.45 0.72
N ILE A 254 19.26 2.85 1.08
CA ILE A 254 18.03 2.36 0.46
C ILE A 254 17.68 3.29 -0.71
N VAL A 255 17.32 2.71 -1.85
CA VAL A 255 16.81 3.44 -3.02
C VAL A 255 15.59 2.70 -3.54
N ILE A 256 14.41 3.25 -3.28
CA ILE A 256 13.15 2.71 -3.79
C ILE A 256 12.59 3.77 -4.75
N PRO A 257 12.77 3.61 -6.06
CA PRO A 257 12.31 4.59 -7.04
C PRO A 257 10.78 4.59 -7.11
N VAL A 258 10.21 5.71 -7.57
CA VAL A 258 8.78 5.76 -7.96
C VAL A 258 8.56 4.76 -9.08
N PHE A 259 7.88 3.66 -8.77
CA PHE A 259 7.87 2.47 -9.61
C PHE A 259 7.21 2.71 -10.97
N THR A 260 6.13 3.48 -11.00
CA THR A 260 5.42 3.82 -12.24
C THR A 260 6.30 4.64 -13.20
N LEU A 261 7.17 5.50 -12.66
CA LEU A 261 8.11 6.28 -13.47
C LEU A 261 9.26 5.41 -13.98
N LEU A 262 9.82 4.56 -13.10
CA LEU A 262 10.84 3.57 -13.49
C LEU A 262 10.32 2.64 -14.60
N ALA A 263 9.12 2.07 -14.41
CA ALA A 263 8.52 1.17 -15.38
C ALA A 263 8.26 1.85 -16.72
N LYS A 264 7.79 3.11 -16.71
CA LYS A 264 7.65 3.91 -17.93
C LYS A 264 8.98 4.09 -18.66
N GLU A 265 10.06 4.37 -17.94
CA GLU A 265 11.41 4.49 -18.53
C GLU A 265 11.90 3.16 -19.12
N ILE A 266 11.70 2.04 -18.42
CA ILE A 266 12.04 0.69 -18.90
C ILE A 266 11.20 0.33 -20.13
N HIS A 267 9.90 0.61 -20.15
CA HIS A 267 9.03 0.37 -21.30
C HIS A 267 9.46 1.20 -22.52
N ASN A 268 9.86 2.47 -22.32
CA ASN A 268 10.41 3.29 -23.41
C ASN A 268 11.73 2.72 -23.98
N LEU A 269 12.54 2.05 -23.15
CA LEU A 269 13.74 1.34 -23.63
C LEU A 269 13.38 0.06 -24.37
N CYS A 270 12.35 -0.67 -23.91
CA CYS A 270 11.83 -1.84 -24.61
C CYS A 270 11.31 -1.47 -26.01
N ASP A 271 10.57 -0.37 -26.15
CA ASP A 271 10.12 0.15 -27.44
C ASP A 271 11.31 0.46 -28.38
N GLN A 272 12.35 1.11 -27.86
CA GLN A 272 13.58 1.35 -28.62
C GLN A 272 14.30 0.06 -29.03
N CYS A 273 14.18 -1.03 -28.27
CA CYS A 273 14.72 -2.33 -28.64
C CYS A 273 14.00 -2.95 -29.85
N LEU A 274 12.75 -2.57 -30.11
CA LEU A 274 12.01 -3.02 -31.29
C LEU A 274 12.45 -2.32 -32.59
N GLN A 275 13.12 -1.17 -32.47
CA GLN A 275 13.56 -0.37 -33.61
C GLN A 275 14.81 -1.00 -34.26
N LYS A 276 14.61 -1.60 -35.43
CA LYS A 276 15.69 -2.17 -36.25
C LYS A 276 16.52 -1.05 -36.91
N LEU A 277 17.80 -1.34 -37.15
CA LEU A 277 18.69 -0.49 -37.94
C LEU A 277 18.22 -0.43 -39.41
N PRO A 278 18.69 0.54 -40.22
CA PRO A 278 18.29 0.66 -41.63
C PRO A 278 18.55 -0.59 -42.48
N ASN A 279 19.51 -1.44 -42.08
CA ASN A 279 19.81 -2.72 -42.71
C ASN A 279 18.90 -3.88 -42.23
N GLY A 280 17.89 -3.60 -41.41
CA GLY A 280 16.98 -4.60 -40.84
C GLY A 280 17.54 -5.38 -39.64
N HIS A 281 18.76 -5.08 -39.18
CA HIS A 281 19.36 -5.77 -38.04
C HIS A 281 18.82 -5.25 -36.69
N ILE A 282 18.90 -6.09 -35.66
CA ILE A 282 18.60 -5.71 -34.28
C ILE A 282 19.66 -4.73 -33.77
N ASN A 283 19.21 -3.67 -33.10
CA ASN A 283 20.10 -2.69 -32.50
C ASN A 283 20.51 -3.10 -31.07
N PHE A 284 21.61 -3.82 -30.95
CA PHE A 284 22.08 -4.34 -29.65
C PHE A 284 22.51 -3.24 -28.66
N GLU A 285 22.84 -2.04 -29.14
CA GLU A 285 23.10 -0.89 -28.26
C GLU A 285 21.88 -0.57 -27.38
N LYS A 286 20.66 -0.71 -27.91
CA LYS A 286 19.43 -0.52 -27.13
C LYS A 286 19.23 -1.61 -26.08
N PHE A 287 19.66 -2.84 -26.38
CA PHE A 287 19.59 -3.96 -25.44
C PHE A 287 20.55 -3.72 -24.28
N TRP A 288 21.76 -3.22 -24.54
CA TRP A 288 22.69 -2.82 -23.49
C TRP A 288 22.14 -1.70 -22.61
N GLN A 289 21.48 -0.70 -23.19
CA GLN A 289 20.84 0.38 -22.43
C GLN A 289 19.72 -0.13 -21.52
N LEU A 290 18.87 -1.03 -22.00
CA LEU A 290 17.85 -1.70 -21.20
C LEU A 290 18.48 -2.52 -20.06
N ALA A 291 19.48 -3.35 -20.38
CA ALA A 291 20.17 -4.20 -19.41
C ALA A 291 20.84 -3.37 -18.30
N LYS A 292 21.43 -2.22 -18.64
CA LYS A 292 22.05 -1.30 -17.67
C LYS A 292 21.04 -0.80 -16.63
N HIS A 293 19.89 -0.30 -17.07
CA HIS A 293 18.84 0.21 -16.16
C HIS A 293 18.24 -0.92 -15.31
N MET A 294 18.03 -2.09 -15.92
CA MET A 294 17.51 -3.25 -15.21
C MET A 294 18.50 -3.74 -14.13
N THR A 295 19.80 -3.75 -14.45
CA THR A 295 20.85 -4.14 -13.49
C THR A 295 20.90 -3.19 -12.29
N GLU A 296 20.74 -1.89 -12.53
CA GLU A 296 20.66 -0.89 -11.47
C GLU A 296 19.44 -1.12 -10.55
N PHE A 297 18.26 -1.33 -11.12
CA PHE A 297 17.05 -1.67 -10.35
C PHE A 297 17.21 -2.98 -9.56
N ILE A 298 17.72 -4.04 -10.18
CA ILE A 298 17.99 -5.32 -9.52
C ILE A 298 18.92 -5.13 -8.31
N THR A 299 19.93 -4.27 -8.45
CA THR A 299 20.87 -3.96 -7.38
C THR A 299 20.18 -3.28 -6.20
N TRP A 300 19.30 -2.31 -6.45
CA TRP A 300 18.59 -1.60 -5.39
C TRP A 300 17.63 -2.48 -4.58
N LYS A 301 16.94 -3.42 -5.25
CA LYS A 301 15.97 -4.29 -4.58
C LYS A 301 16.57 -5.45 -3.78
N GLN A 302 17.87 -5.71 -3.89
CA GLN A 302 18.54 -6.82 -3.18
C GLN A 302 18.90 -6.49 -1.72
N ILE A 303 18.62 -5.27 -1.26
CA ILE A 303 18.94 -4.84 0.10
C ILE A 303 17.94 -5.41 1.11
N HIS A 304 18.47 -5.93 2.21
CA HIS A 304 17.67 -6.21 3.40
C HIS A 304 17.39 -4.92 4.16
N CYS A 305 16.12 -4.69 4.50
CA CYS A 305 15.72 -3.52 5.27
C CYS A 305 16.42 -3.53 6.65
N PRO A 306 17.24 -2.51 6.99
CA PRO A 306 18.07 -2.50 8.19
C PRO A 306 17.28 -2.15 9.47
N PHE A 307 16.04 -1.70 9.33
CA PHE A 307 15.24 -1.17 10.43
C PHE A 307 14.53 -2.27 11.23
N PRO A 308 14.23 -2.05 12.52
CA PRO A 308 13.40 -2.97 13.29
C PRO A 308 12.02 -3.18 12.65
N LYS A 309 11.57 -4.44 12.61
CA LYS A 309 10.27 -4.81 12.05
C LYS A 309 9.21 -4.83 13.15
N THR A 310 8.12 -4.09 12.95
CA THR A 310 6.96 -4.04 13.84
C THR A 310 5.76 -4.70 13.15
N ALA A 311 5.55 -5.99 13.43
CA ALA A 311 4.55 -6.79 12.74
C ALA A 311 3.13 -6.20 12.81
N LYS A 312 2.72 -5.67 13.97
CA LYS A 312 1.38 -5.07 14.16
C LYS A 312 1.13 -3.89 13.20
N VAL A 313 2.12 -3.02 13.03
CA VAL A 313 2.03 -1.85 12.12
C VAL A 313 1.98 -2.30 10.67
N ILE A 314 2.82 -3.26 10.28
CA ILE A 314 2.80 -3.82 8.93
C ILE A 314 1.44 -4.45 8.61
N THR A 315 0.89 -5.21 9.55
CA THR A 315 -0.43 -5.81 9.36
C THR A 315 -1.52 -4.75 9.25
N TYR A 316 -1.50 -3.70 10.06
CA TYR A 316 -2.41 -2.56 9.91
C TYR A 316 -2.30 -1.94 8.50
N LEU A 317 -1.09 -1.61 8.06
CA LEU A 317 -0.85 -1.02 6.73
C LEU A 317 -1.39 -1.92 5.59
N GLN A 318 -1.29 -3.24 5.74
CA GLN A 318 -1.70 -4.20 4.72
C GLN A 318 -3.17 -4.63 4.78
N ALA A 319 -3.79 -4.66 5.95
CA ALA A 319 -5.11 -5.27 6.15
C ALA A 319 -6.21 -4.27 6.50
N THR A 320 -5.89 -3.07 7.00
CA THR A 320 -6.90 -2.07 7.36
C THR A 320 -7.78 -1.75 6.14
N PRO A 321 -9.11 -1.77 6.27
CA PRO A 321 -9.97 -1.43 5.16
C PRO A 321 -9.83 0.06 4.82
N VAL A 322 -9.88 0.35 3.52
CA VAL A 322 -9.72 1.70 2.97
C VAL A 322 -10.98 2.07 2.18
N LEU A 323 -11.35 3.34 2.22
CA LEU A 323 -12.48 3.84 1.44
C LEU A 323 -12.17 3.79 -0.05
N ASN A 324 -13.21 3.54 -0.84
CA ASN A 324 -13.17 3.78 -2.28
C ASN A 324 -13.27 5.29 -2.56
N ASP A 325 -13.12 5.68 -3.83
CA ASP A 325 -13.02 7.09 -4.20
C ASP A 325 -14.30 7.88 -3.87
N GLU A 326 -15.48 7.27 -4.05
CA GLU A 326 -16.79 7.85 -3.69
C GLU A 326 -16.97 7.98 -2.17
N GLY A 327 -16.70 6.91 -1.41
CA GLY A 327 -16.83 6.92 0.05
C GLY A 327 -15.86 7.88 0.72
N ALA A 328 -14.65 8.03 0.16
CA ALA A 328 -13.68 9.02 0.64
C ALA A 328 -14.18 10.45 0.40
N LEU A 329 -14.75 10.73 -0.78
CA LEU A 329 -15.29 12.05 -1.10
C LEU A 329 -16.51 12.39 -0.25
N LEU A 330 -17.42 11.43 -0.04
CA LEU A 330 -18.58 11.58 0.83
C LEU A 330 -18.15 11.91 2.27
N ALA A 331 -17.23 11.10 2.84
CA ALA A 331 -16.69 11.35 4.18
C ALA A 331 -16.00 12.71 4.30
N SER A 332 -15.32 13.16 3.24
CA SER A 332 -14.73 14.51 3.18
C SER A 332 -15.78 15.62 3.27
N PHE A 333 -16.93 15.48 2.61
CA PHE A 333 -18.03 16.44 2.75
C PHE A 333 -18.65 16.44 4.15
N ASP A 334 -18.71 15.26 4.79
CA ASP A 334 -19.15 15.16 6.19
C ASP A 334 -18.13 15.80 7.15
N CYS A 335 -16.83 15.76 6.84
CA CYS A 335 -15.78 16.46 7.59
C CYS A 335 -15.88 17.98 7.49
N GLU A 336 -16.06 18.50 6.27
CA GLU A 336 -16.20 19.92 5.95
C GLU A 336 -17.20 20.10 4.80
N PRO A 337 -18.35 20.77 5.01
CA PRO A 337 -19.42 20.82 4.02
C PRO A 337 -19.00 21.46 2.69
N PRO A 338 -19.72 21.19 1.58
CA PRO A 338 -19.51 21.82 0.30
C PRO A 338 -19.46 23.36 0.40
N GLN A 339 -18.47 23.98 -0.24
CA GLN A 339 -18.30 25.44 -0.24
C GLN A 339 -18.61 26.10 -1.59
N THR A 340 -18.51 25.35 -2.69
CA THR A 340 -18.77 25.82 -4.04
C THR A 340 -19.99 25.11 -4.64
N ASP A 341 -20.61 25.69 -5.67
CA ASP A 341 -21.75 25.05 -6.33
C ASP A 341 -21.35 23.73 -7.02
N TYR A 342 -20.14 23.67 -7.58
CA TYR A 342 -19.59 22.41 -8.09
C TYR A 342 -19.48 21.32 -7.02
N GLU A 343 -19.06 21.67 -5.80
CA GLU A 343 -19.00 20.71 -4.69
C GLU A 343 -20.39 20.28 -4.22
N LYS A 344 -21.40 21.17 -4.26
CA LYS A 344 -22.79 20.81 -3.95
C LYS A 344 -23.33 19.82 -4.97
N ASP A 345 -23.12 20.06 -6.26
CA ASP A 345 -23.53 19.15 -7.34
C ASP A 345 -22.87 17.77 -7.21
N LEU A 346 -21.59 17.72 -6.80
CA LEU A 346 -20.90 16.46 -6.54
C LEU A 346 -21.47 15.73 -5.32
N TYR A 347 -21.74 16.46 -4.24
CA TYR A 347 -22.33 15.89 -3.03
C TYR A 347 -23.71 15.31 -3.30
N GLU A 348 -24.57 16.02 -4.04
CA GLU A 348 -25.90 15.54 -4.44
C GLU A 348 -25.85 14.27 -5.29
N LYS A 349 -24.81 14.08 -6.11
CA LYS A 349 -24.63 12.85 -6.92
C LYS A 349 -24.16 11.64 -6.09
N LEU A 350 -23.65 11.87 -4.89
CA LEU A 350 -23.13 10.82 -3.99
C LEU A 350 -24.17 10.34 -2.97
N LEU A 351 -25.29 11.07 -2.84
CA LEU A 351 -26.46 10.70 -2.03
C LEU A 351 -27.44 9.87 -2.86
#